data_AF-A0A7V6L1K5-F1
#
_entry.id   AF-A0A7V6L1K5-F1
#
_cell.length_a   1.000
_cell.length_b   1.000
_cell.length_c   1.000
_cell.angle_alpha   90.00
_cell.angle_beta   90.00
_cell.angle_gamma   90.00
#
_symmetry.space_group_name_H-M   'P 1'
#
loop_
_entity.id
_entity.type
_entity.pdbx_description
1 polymer ?
#
loop_
_entity_poly.entity_id
_entity_poly.type
_entity_poly.pdbx_seq_one_letter_code
_entity_poly.pdbx_strand_id
1 'polypeptide(L)'
;MILGILTMCMSLLMISGDLDISIGNMTGLIAIIFARMLLAGVSIFAGVITTLVLGLFPGFINGVIIAKSKVTSLIIFPGMSYVFPGIALTVGEGRPRAITGKFSFLGEAKMGEAVSVPIVIFFTISLFAFLLRKYTEYRRRFNAIGINSYV
;
A
#
# COMPACT_ATOMS: atom_id res chain seq x y z
N MET A 1 7.27 10.32 -4.74
CA MET A 1 6.74 9.14 -5.49
C MET A 1 5.86 8.27 -4.61
N ILE A 2 6.40 7.59 -3.59
CA ILE A 2 5.66 6.65 -2.74
C ILE A 2 4.39 7.27 -2.14
N LEU A 3 4.50 8.43 -1.50
CA LEU A 3 3.33 9.13 -0.94
C LEU A 3 2.27 9.38 -2.02
N GLY A 4 2.64 9.85 -3.21
CA GLY A 4 1.68 10.10 -4.29
C GLY A 4 0.92 8.86 -4.77
N ILE A 5 1.59 7.71 -4.85
CA ILE A 5 0.93 6.43 -5.19
C ILE A 5 -0.03 6.03 -4.07
N LEU A 6 0.39 6.16 -2.81
CA LEU A 6 -0.44 5.87 -1.65
C LEU A 6 -1.67 6.79 -1.58
N THR A 7 -1.51 8.08 -1.86
CA THR A 7 -2.63 9.03 -1.87
C THR A 7 -3.63 8.71 -2.97
N MET A 8 -3.18 8.22 -4.14
CA MET A 8 -4.09 7.76 -5.19
C MET A 8 -4.91 6.54 -4.76
N CYS A 9 -4.30 5.56 -4.10
CA CYS A 9 -5.03 4.44 -3.51
C CYS A 9 -6.04 4.91 -2.45
N MET A 10 -5.60 5.80 -1.56
CA MET A 10 -6.43 6.38 -0.51
C MET A 10 -7.63 7.17 -1.05
N SER A 11 -7.47 7.85 -2.19
CA SER A 11 -8.57 8.60 -2.83
C SER A 11 -9.75 7.71 -3.23
N LEU A 12 -9.52 6.41 -3.48
CA LEU A 12 -10.60 5.46 -3.79
C LEU A 12 -11.38 5.07 -2.52
N LEU A 13 -10.70 4.95 -1.38
CA LEU A 13 -11.35 4.69 -0.09
C LEU A 13 -12.20 5.88 0.36
N MET A 14 -11.68 7.10 0.19
CA MET A 14 -12.42 8.32 0.54
C MET A 14 -13.74 8.46 -0.25
N ILE A 15 -13.77 8.07 -1.52
CA ILE A 15 -15.00 8.05 -2.33
C ILE A 15 -16.01 7.04 -1.78
N SER A 16 -15.53 5.98 -1.15
CA SER A 16 -16.35 4.94 -0.54
C SER A 16 -16.86 5.32 0.86
N GLY A 17 -16.43 6.47 1.41
CA GLY A 17 -16.79 6.94 2.75
C GLY A 17 -15.82 6.55 3.86
N ASP A 18 -14.72 5.87 3.54
CA ASP A 18 -13.75 5.35 4.51
C ASP A 18 -12.41 6.11 4.47
N LEU A 19 -11.71 6.15 5.61
CA LEU A 19 -10.41 6.83 5.75
C LEU A 19 -9.34 5.91 6.37
N ASP A 20 -8.54 5.23 5.54
CA ASP A 20 -7.42 4.39 5.98
C ASP A 20 -6.08 5.15 6.20
N ILE A 21 -5.81 5.53 7.44
CA ILE A 21 -4.54 6.14 7.85
C ILE A 21 -3.43 5.07 8.04
N SER A 22 -3.80 3.80 8.18
CA SER A 22 -2.89 2.69 8.50
C SER A 22 -2.01 2.24 7.35
N ILE A 23 -2.36 2.64 6.12
CA ILE A 23 -1.66 2.27 4.89
C ILE A 23 -0.17 2.67 4.92
N GLY A 24 0.17 3.79 5.56
CA GLY A 24 1.56 4.22 5.74
C GLY A 24 2.36 3.24 6.60
N ASN A 25 1.83 2.88 7.76
CA ASN A 25 2.50 1.97 8.70
C ASN A 25 2.56 0.53 8.15
N MET A 26 1.53 0.13 7.40
CA MET A 26 1.52 -1.14 6.67
C MET A 26 2.64 -1.20 5.62
N THR A 27 2.86 -0.12 4.85
CA THR A 27 3.96 -0.10 3.86
C THR A 27 5.32 -0.22 4.53
N GLY A 28 5.50 0.36 5.73
CA GLY A 28 6.71 0.20 6.54
C GLY A 28 6.95 -1.25 6.98
N LEU A 29 5.91 -1.95 7.44
CA LEU A 29 5.98 -3.36 7.79
C LEU A 29 6.39 -4.22 6.58
N ILE A 30 5.74 -4.02 5.44
CA ILE A 30 6.03 -4.77 4.20
C ILE A 30 7.48 -4.52 3.74
N ALA A 31 7.96 -3.28 3.84
CA ALA A 31 9.34 -2.94 3.51
C ALA A 31 10.35 -3.67 4.40
N ILE A 32 10.08 -3.78 5.71
CA ILE A 32 10.93 -4.51 6.66
C ILE A 32 10.94 -6.01 6.37
N ILE A 33 9.79 -6.61 6.08
CA ILE A 33 9.69 -8.04 5.69
C ILE A 33 10.48 -8.28 4.40
N PHE A 34 10.32 -7.44 3.40
CA PHE A 34 11.06 -7.54 2.15
C PHE A 34 12.58 -7.43 2.37
N ALA A 35 13.01 -6.48 3.22
CA ALA A 35 14.41 -6.32 3.57
C ALA A 35 14.99 -7.56 4.25
N ARG A 36 14.24 -8.13 5.20
CA ARG A 36 14.59 -9.41 5.86
C ARG A 36 14.77 -10.54 4.85
N MET A 37 13.85 -10.70 3.92
CA MET A 37 13.91 -11.76 2.90
C MET A 37 15.14 -11.63 2.01
N LEU A 38 15.47 -10.41 1.59
CA LEU A 38 16.65 -10.15 0.75
C LEU A 38 17.97 -10.37 1.49
N LEU A 39 18.02 -10.03 2.78
CA LEU A 39 19.16 -10.32 3.64
C LEU A 39 19.31 -11.82 3.91
N ALA A 40 18.19 -12.56 3.93
CA ALA A 40 18.18 -14.03 4.00
C ALA A 40 18.56 -14.71 2.67
N GLY A 41 18.90 -13.95 1.63
CA GLY A 41 19.34 -14.49 0.34
C GLY A 41 18.21 -14.86 -0.63
N VAL A 42 16.95 -14.53 -0.30
CA VAL A 42 15.82 -14.74 -1.22
C VAL A 42 15.99 -13.86 -2.47
N SER A 43 15.63 -14.39 -3.64
CA SER A 43 15.69 -13.65 -4.89
C SER A 43 14.73 -12.44 -4.85
N ILE A 44 15.10 -11.36 -5.55
CA ILE A 44 14.29 -10.13 -5.59
C ILE A 44 12.87 -10.43 -6.08
N PHE A 45 12.74 -11.24 -7.13
CA PHE A 45 11.46 -11.59 -7.73
C PHE A 45 10.55 -12.36 -6.75
N ALA A 46 11.10 -13.36 -6.06
CA ALA A 46 10.35 -14.11 -5.05
C ALA A 46 9.98 -13.22 -3.85
N GLY A 47 10.87 -12.31 -3.44
CA GLY A 47 10.59 -11.32 -2.41
C GLY A 47 9.41 -10.43 -2.77
N VAL A 48 9.34 -9.91 -4.00
CA VAL A 48 8.26 -9.03 -4.48
C VAL A 48 6.91 -9.75 -4.50
N ILE A 49 6.87 -10.97 -5.02
CA ILE A 49 5.62 -11.75 -5.06
C ILE A 49 5.12 -12.02 -3.63
N THR A 50 6.03 -12.42 -2.74
CA THR A 50 5.68 -12.75 -1.35
C THR A 50 5.15 -11.52 -0.62
N THR A 51 5.78 -10.36 -0.80
CA THR A 51 5.33 -9.11 -0.16
C THR A 51 4.06 -8.53 -0.76
N LEU A 52 3.79 -8.77 -2.05
CA LEU A 52 2.49 -8.45 -2.66
C LEU A 52 1.36 -9.27 -2.01
N VAL A 53 1.55 -10.58 -1.87
CA VAL A 53 0.56 -11.46 -1.24
C VAL A 53 0.37 -11.10 0.23
N LEU A 54 1.46 -10.84 0.95
CA LEU A 54 1.41 -10.36 2.34
C LEU A 54 0.72 -9.01 2.46
N GLY A 55 0.86 -8.11 1.49
CA GLY A 55 0.15 -6.83 1.48
C GLY A 55 -1.36 -6.97 1.27
N LEU A 56 -1.83 -8.00 0.57
CA LEU A 56 -3.27 -8.21 0.41
C LEU A 56 -3.95 -8.64 1.72
N PHE A 57 -3.22 -9.32 2.61
CA PHE A 57 -3.79 -9.91 3.81
C PHE A 57 -4.28 -8.88 4.85
N PRO A 58 -3.50 -7.85 5.26
CA PRO A 58 -3.99 -6.80 6.15
C PRO A 58 -5.13 -5.98 5.53
N GLY A 59 -5.08 -5.70 4.22
CA GLY A 59 -6.15 -4.99 3.53
C GLY A 59 -7.45 -5.78 3.55
N PHE A 60 -7.38 -7.10 3.33
CA PHE A 60 -8.53 -7.99 3.45
C PHE A 60 -9.08 -8.04 4.87
N ILE A 61 -8.22 -8.18 5.89
CA ILE A 61 -8.64 -8.19 7.29
C ILE A 61 -9.36 -6.89 7.64
N ASN A 62 -8.77 -5.74 7.30
CA ASN A 62 -9.38 -4.44 7.57
C ASN A 62 -10.75 -4.31 6.89
N GLY A 63 -10.86 -4.73 5.63
CA GLY A 63 -12.13 -4.73 4.90
C GLY A 63 -13.19 -5.63 5.53
N VAL A 64 -12.81 -6.83 5.99
CA VAL A 64 -13.73 -7.76 6.66
C VAL A 64 -14.19 -7.23 8.02
N ILE A 65 -13.28 -6.64 8.80
CA ILE A 65 -13.62 -6.05 10.10
C ILE A 65 -14.62 -4.91 9.92
N ILE A 66 -14.41 -4.01 8.95
CA ILE A 66 -15.34 -2.91 8.67
C ILE A 66 -16.70 -3.46 8.23
N ALA A 67 -16.71 -4.42 7.30
CA ALA A 67 -17.94 -5.00 6.78
C ALA A 67 -18.77 -5.73 7.84
N LYS A 68 -18.13 -6.38 8.83
CA LYS A 68 -18.82 -7.17 9.86
C LYS A 68 -19.13 -6.40 11.14
N SER A 69 -18.26 -5.50 11.56
CA SER A 69 -18.34 -4.89 12.89
C SER A 69 -19.29 -3.70 12.96
N LYS A 70 -19.76 -3.15 11.84
CA LYS A 70 -20.55 -1.89 11.78
C LYS A 70 -19.90 -0.71 12.51
N VAL A 71 -18.61 -0.80 12.81
CA VAL A 71 -17.81 0.27 13.42
C VAL A 71 -17.24 1.10 12.29
N THR A 72 -17.27 2.43 12.45
CA THR A 72 -16.70 3.33 11.46
C THR A 72 -15.21 3.06 11.25
N SER A 73 -14.77 3.19 9.99
CA SER A 73 -13.36 3.12 9.59
C SER A 73 -12.44 4.00 10.43
N LEU A 74 -12.97 5.13 10.94
CA LEU A 74 -12.21 6.12 11.70
C LEU A 74 -11.64 5.57 13.03
N ILE A 75 -12.21 4.50 13.57
CA ILE A 75 -11.70 3.87 14.81
C ILE A 75 -10.77 2.70 14.48
N ILE A 76 -11.15 1.89 13.49
CA ILE A 76 -10.42 0.67 13.13
C ILE A 76 -9.04 1.00 12.55
N PHE A 77 -8.97 1.93 11.59
CA PHE A 77 -7.70 2.21 10.90
C PHE A 77 -6.65 2.85 11.80
N PRO A 78 -6.94 3.87 12.63
CA PRO A 78 -5.97 4.34 13.63
C PRO A 78 -5.53 3.25 14.61
N GLY A 79 -6.43 2.35 15.02
CA GLY A 79 -6.07 1.19 15.84
C GLY A 79 -5.05 0.28 15.14
N MET A 80 -5.31 -0.06 13.87
CA MET A 80 -4.40 -0.87 13.05
C MET A 80 -3.07 -0.18 12.75
N SER A 81 -3.06 1.15 12.65
CA SER A 81 -1.83 1.94 12.53
C SER A 81 -0.85 1.69 13.67
N TYR A 82 -1.30 1.34 14.88
CA TYR A 82 -0.40 0.99 16.00
C TYR A 82 0.08 -0.48 15.95
N VAL A 83 -0.71 -1.37 15.35
CA VAL A 83 -0.39 -2.80 15.26
C VAL A 83 0.78 -3.04 14.30
N PHE A 84 0.76 -2.41 13.11
CA PHE A 84 1.79 -2.67 12.09
C PHE A 84 3.22 -2.35 12.55
N PRO A 85 3.51 -1.20 13.18
CA PRO A 85 4.83 -0.91 13.72
C PRO A 85 5.23 -1.89 14.82
N GLY A 86 4.31 -2.33 15.66
CA GLY A 86 4.58 -3.34 16.70
C GLY A 86 5.03 -4.68 16.10
N ILE A 87 4.35 -5.16 15.06
CA ILE A 87 4.77 -6.35 14.31
C ILE A 87 6.12 -6.10 13.64
N ALA A 88 6.29 -4.92 13.04
CA ALA A 88 7.51 -4.57 12.32
C ALA A 88 8.74 -4.54 13.23
N LEU A 89 8.61 -4.10 14.49
CA LEU A 89 9.68 -4.14 15.48
C LEU A 89 10.09 -5.58 15.82
N THR A 90 9.11 -6.46 16.00
CA THR A 90 9.36 -7.89 16.26
C THR A 90 10.04 -8.57 15.08
N VAL A 91 9.58 -8.30 13.85
CA VAL A 91 10.16 -8.87 12.63
C VAL A 91 11.53 -8.28 12.32
N GLY A 92 11.71 -6.97 12.52
CA GLY A 92 12.95 -6.25 12.24
C GLY A 92 14.01 -6.31 13.34
N GLU A 93 13.74 -7.01 14.45
CA GLU A 93 14.61 -7.04 15.66
C GLU A 93 14.95 -5.63 16.17
N GLY A 94 14.06 -4.66 15.97
CA GLY A 94 14.27 -3.26 16.36
C GLY A 94 15.41 -2.52 15.66
N ARG A 95 15.98 -3.06 14.57
CA ARG A 95 17.10 -2.43 13.86
C ARG A 95 16.72 -2.02 12.43
N PRO A 96 16.85 -0.74 12.06
CA PRO A 96 16.72 -0.35 10.66
C PRO A 96 17.89 -0.96 9.87
N ARG A 97 17.60 -1.93 9.00
CA ARG A 97 18.60 -2.53 8.10
C ARG A 97 18.46 -1.90 6.72
N ALA A 98 19.42 -1.07 6.34
CA ALA A 98 19.48 -0.50 5.01
C ALA A 98 19.91 -1.57 4.01
N ILE A 99 19.13 -1.73 2.93
CA ILE A 99 19.53 -2.56 1.79
C ILE A 99 20.28 -1.64 0.82
N THR A 100 21.59 -1.51 0.99
CA THR A 100 22.43 -0.71 0.09
C THR A 100 22.73 -1.47 -1.20
N GLY A 101 22.66 -0.77 -2.34
CA GLY A 101 23.18 -1.24 -3.63
C GLY A 101 22.24 -2.07 -4.53
N LYS A 102 21.30 -2.85 -3.99
CA LYS A 102 20.41 -3.71 -4.81
C LYS A 102 19.22 -3.00 -5.48
N PHE A 103 18.89 -1.77 -5.05
CA PHE A 103 17.74 -0.99 -5.53
C PHE A 103 18.08 0.39 -6.11
N SER A 104 19.37 0.71 -6.31
CA SER A 104 19.77 1.99 -6.92
C SER A 104 19.11 2.20 -8.28
N PHE A 105 18.84 1.12 -9.03
CA PHE A 105 18.11 1.21 -10.29
C PHE A 105 16.66 1.69 -10.16
N LEU A 106 15.97 1.37 -9.06
CA LEU A 106 14.58 1.77 -8.84
C LEU A 106 14.43 3.14 -8.19
N GLY A 107 15.43 3.57 -7.41
CA GLY A 107 15.41 4.86 -6.71
C GLY A 107 16.15 5.98 -7.43
N GLU A 108 17.23 5.66 -8.14
CA GLU A 108 18.20 6.64 -8.66
C GLU A 108 18.48 6.49 -10.16
N ALA A 109 18.04 5.40 -10.82
CA ALA A 109 18.26 5.30 -12.27
C ALA A 109 17.48 6.37 -13.03
N LYS A 110 18.21 6.98 -13.96
CA LYS A 110 17.67 7.85 -14.98
C LYS A 110 17.70 7.12 -16.32
N MET A 111 16.60 7.17 -17.06
CA MET A 111 16.58 6.87 -18.48
C MET A 111 16.96 8.16 -19.22
N GLY A 112 18.23 8.27 -19.64
CA GLY A 112 18.81 9.49 -20.22
C GLY A 112 19.13 10.59 -19.20
N GLU A 113 19.42 11.81 -19.65
CA GLU A 113 19.75 12.95 -18.77
C GLU A 113 18.53 13.56 -18.05
N ALA A 114 17.31 13.34 -18.58
CA ALA A 114 16.13 14.11 -18.16
C ALA A 114 15.05 13.33 -17.39
N VAL A 115 14.96 12.00 -17.50
CA VAL A 115 13.80 11.25 -16.97
C VAL A 115 14.21 10.20 -15.94
N SER A 116 13.90 10.45 -14.68
CA SER A 116 14.07 9.47 -13.60
C SER A 116 13.05 8.33 -13.74
N VAL A 117 13.50 7.08 -13.69
CA VAL A 117 12.67 5.86 -13.73
C VAL A 117 11.48 5.90 -12.74
N PRO A 118 11.62 6.45 -11.51
CA PRO A 118 10.50 6.71 -10.60
C PRO A 118 9.31 7.47 -11.21
N ILE A 119 9.57 8.46 -12.07
CA ILE A 119 8.52 9.31 -12.66
C ILE A 119 7.71 8.53 -13.69
N VAL A 120 8.38 7.67 -14.46
CA VAL A 120 7.73 6.80 -15.45
C VAL A 120 6.79 5.82 -14.75
N ILE A 121 7.28 5.14 -13.70
CA ILE A 121 6.47 4.20 -12.90
C ILE A 121 5.24 4.91 -12.32
N PHE A 122 5.42 6.12 -11.77
CA PHE A 122 4.31 6.91 -11.25
C PHE A 122 3.27 7.21 -12.33
N PHE A 123 3.70 7.69 -13.51
CA PHE A 123 2.78 7.99 -14.61
C PHE A 123 2.07 6.76 -15.14
N THR A 124 2.74 5.61 -15.25
CA THR A 124 2.13 4.35 -15.68
C THR A 124 1.06 3.88 -14.69
N ILE A 125 1.36 3.88 -13.39
CA ILE A 125 0.39 3.50 -12.35
C ILE A 125 -0.78 4.49 -12.33
N SER A 126 -0.50 5.79 -12.44
CA SER A 126 -1.52 6.85 -12.47
C SER A 126 -2.44 6.69 -13.68
N LEU A 127 -1.88 6.42 -14.86
CA LEU A 127 -2.65 6.18 -16.08
C LEU A 127 -3.49 4.92 -15.96
N PHE A 128 -2.93 3.83 -15.41
CA PHE A 128 -3.67 2.60 -15.17
C PHE A 128 -4.83 2.80 -14.18
N ALA A 129 -4.60 3.51 -13.07
CA ALA A 129 -5.63 3.87 -12.11
C ALA A 129 -6.71 4.79 -12.73
N PHE A 130 -6.31 5.73 -13.59
CA PHE A 130 -7.23 6.59 -14.34
C PHE A 130 -8.08 5.79 -15.33
N LEU A 131 -7.48 4.86 -16.07
CA LEU A 131 -8.19 4.00 -17.02
C LEU A 131 -9.16 3.06 -16.30
N LEU A 132 -8.75 2.45 -15.19
CA LEU A 132 -9.65 1.68 -14.32
C LEU A 132 -10.82 2.53 -13.86
N ARG A 133 -10.60 3.78 -13.42
CA ARG A 133 -11.69 4.70 -13.06
C ARG A 133 -12.59 5.07 -14.24
N LYS A 134 -12.02 5.24 -15.43
CA LYS A 134 -12.73 5.71 -16.63
C LYS A 134 -13.55 4.62 -17.31
N TYR A 135 -13.07 3.37 -17.31
CA TYR A 135 -13.64 2.27 -18.10
C TYR A 135 -14.38 1.21 -17.27
N THR A 136 -14.31 1.24 -15.94
CA THR A 136 -14.99 0.22 -15.11
C THR A 136 -16.27 0.79 -14.48
N GLU A 137 -17.39 0.08 -14.63
CA GLU A 137 -18.71 0.32 -13.98
C GLU A 137 -18.66 0.38 -12.43
N TYR A 138 -17.48 0.24 -11.83
CA TYR A 138 -17.20 0.41 -10.40
C TYR A 138 -17.54 1.80 -9.86
N ARG A 139 -17.66 2.82 -10.72
CA ARG A 139 -18.04 4.19 -10.32
C ARG A 139 -19.42 4.26 -9.66
N ARG A 140 -20.41 3.48 -10.12
CA ARG A 140 -21.75 3.44 -9.49
C ARG A 140 -21.75 2.62 -8.20
N ARG A 141 -20.98 1.53 -8.13
CA ARG A 141 -20.92 0.66 -6.94
C ARG A 141 -20.19 1.33 -5.77
N PHE A 142 -19.05 2.00 -5.99
CA PHE A 142 -18.37 2.72 -4.91
C PHE A 142 -19.19 3.89 -4.35
N ASN A 143 -19.83 4.69 -5.23
CA ASN A 143 -20.76 5.73 -4.78
C ASN A 143 -21.99 5.15 -4.06
N ALA A 144 -22.52 4.00 -4.49
CA ALA A 144 -23.66 3.36 -3.83
C ALA A 144 -23.30 2.79 -2.44
N ILE A 145 -22.08 2.30 -2.23
CA ILE A 145 -21.62 1.80 -0.92
C ILE A 145 -21.46 2.96 0.08
N GLY A 146 -20.89 4.09 -0.35
CA GLY A 146 -20.74 5.26 0.51
C GLY A 146 -22.06 5.90 0.95
N ILE A 147 -23.11 5.80 0.13
CA ILE A 147 -24.43 6.41 0.41
C ILE A 147 -25.33 5.48 1.25
N ASN A 148 -25.19 4.15 1.15
CA ASN A 148 -26.12 3.17 1.76
C ASN A 148 -25.74 2.71 3.18
N SER A 149 -24.72 3.29 3.82
CA SER A 149 -24.25 2.85 5.14
C SER A 149 -24.84 3.66 6.32
N TYR A 150 -25.67 4.67 6.04
CA TYR A 150 -26.19 5.62 7.04
C TYR A 150 -27.71 5.90 6.94
N VAL A 151 -28.49 4.99 6.33
CA VAL A 151 -29.98 5.01 6.37
C VAL A 151 -30.49 3.79 7.10
#